data_AF-A0A5M3W0R5-F1
#
_entry.id   AF-A0A5M3W0R5-F1
#
_cell.length_a   1.000
_cell.length_b   1.000
_cell.length_c   1.000
_cell.angle_alpha   90.00
_cell.angle_beta   90.00
_cell.angle_gamma   90.00
#
_symmetry.space_group_name_H-M   'P 1'
#
loop_
_entity.id
_entity.type
_entity.pdbx_description
1 polymer ?
#
loop_
_entity_poly.entity_id
_entity_poly.type
_entity_poly.pdbx_seq_one_letter_code
_entity_poly.pdbx_strand_id
1 'polypeptide(L)'
;MFDKEYWEDRYKAREHFHQWGPNPILIEEATKLAPGTALDAGCGEGSDAIWLSTHGWRATGLDLSATVLELAQKKDGAADVRWVEGDLADWVPLAGRFDLVTSHYTHPDGPYDRFFTTLASAVAPGGTLLIVGHDPEDFEHAEACFTADQVVAALDPAEWRIDVAESRAHEVAGHRLVDVVVRATRFSKEIEAAEGPAWHAGPSD
;
A
#
# COMPACT_ATOMS: atom_id res chain seq x y z
N MET A 1 -19.71 6.04 -3.93
CA MET A 1 -20.21 5.70 -2.56
C MET A 1 -19.15 6.04 -1.52
N PHE A 2 -17.87 5.78 -1.80
CA PHE A 2 -16.74 6.11 -0.93
C PHE A 2 -15.91 7.26 -1.52
N ASP A 3 -16.60 8.30 -2.01
CA ASP A 3 -15.96 9.48 -2.57
C ASP A 3 -15.37 10.39 -1.48
N LYS A 4 -14.78 11.51 -1.92
CA LYS A 4 -14.13 12.46 -1.01
C LYS A 4 -15.08 13.04 0.01
N GLU A 5 -16.30 13.39 -0.40
CA GLU A 5 -17.29 14.02 0.48
C GLU A 5 -17.73 13.03 1.57
N TYR A 6 -17.97 11.77 1.19
CA TYR A 6 -18.27 10.70 2.14
C TYR A 6 -17.21 10.56 3.24
N TRP A 7 -15.93 10.48 2.85
CA TRP A 7 -14.83 10.32 3.82
C TRP A 7 -14.59 11.57 4.67
N GLU A 8 -14.64 12.75 4.06
CA GLU A 8 -14.55 14.02 4.77
C GLU A 8 -15.62 14.16 5.85
N ASP A 9 -16.88 13.88 5.52
CA ASP A 9 -17.98 13.95 6.48
C ASP A 9 -17.82 12.92 7.59
N ARG A 10 -17.41 11.70 7.24
CA ARG A 10 -17.15 10.63 8.20
C ARG A 10 -16.03 10.98 9.17
N TYR A 11 -14.94 11.59 8.70
CA TYR A 11 -13.84 12.01 9.57
C TYR A 11 -14.20 13.23 10.43
N LYS A 12 -14.94 14.21 9.88
CA LYS A 12 -15.42 15.37 10.65
C LYS A 12 -16.41 15.00 11.74
N ALA A 13 -17.24 13.98 11.50
CA ALA A 13 -18.23 13.52 12.47
C ALA A 13 -17.61 12.76 13.66
N ARG A 14 -16.31 12.43 13.63
CA ARG A 14 -15.63 11.74 14.73
C ARG A 14 -15.16 12.74 15.79
N GLU A 15 -15.64 12.57 17.02
CA GLU A 15 -15.21 13.40 18.16
C GLU A 15 -13.83 12.99 18.71
N HIS A 16 -13.40 11.73 18.50
CA HIS A 16 -12.17 11.16 19.08
C HIS A 16 -11.39 10.27 18.10
N PHE A 17 -10.06 10.31 18.21
CA PHE A 17 -9.10 9.54 17.42
C PHE A 17 -9.18 8.03 17.70
N HIS A 18 -8.92 7.21 16.70
CA HIS A 18 -8.58 5.81 16.94
C HIS A 18 -7.13 5.74 17.47
N GLN A 19 -6.97 5.33 18.73
CA GLN A 19 -5.67 5.00 19.31
C GLN A 19 -5.14 3.64 18.84
N TRP A 20 -5.58 3.20 17.66
CA TRP A 20 -5.23 1.88 17.16
C TRP A 20 -3.78 1.94 16.67
N GLY A 21 -2.98 0.99 17.14
CA GLY A 21 -1.63 0.79 16.63
C GLY A 21 -1.63 0.41 15.15
N PRO A 22 -0.44 0.28 14.55
CA PRO A 22 -0.32 -0.21 13.18
C PRO A 22 -0.94 -1.58 13.02
N ASN A 23 -1.37 -1.90 11.79
CA ASN A 23 -1.92 -3.21 11.44
C ASN A 23 -0.90 -4.31 11.79
N PRO A 24 -1.28 -5.33 12.59
CA PRO A 24 -0.36 -6.43 12.93
C PRO A 24 0.20 -7.18 11.72
N ILE A 25 -0.57 -7.30 10.64
CA ILE A 25 -0.13 -7.94 9.39
C ILE A 25 0.94 -7.09 8.69
N LEU A 26 0.82 -5.75 8.76
CA LEU A 26 1.89 -4.86 8.29
C LEU A 26 3.19 -5.14 9.03
N ILE A 27 3.15 -5.20 10.36
CA ILE A 27 4.33 -5.47 11.18
C ILE A 27 4.94 -6.82 10.78
N GLU A 28 4.11 -7.86 10.71
CA GLU A 28 4.57 -9.21 10.37
C GLU A 28 5.22 -9.26 8.99
N GLU A 29 4.60 -8.66 7.97
CA GLU A 29 5.08 -8.75 6.59
C GLU A 29 6.25 -7.79 6.32
N ALA A 30 6.17 -6.54 6.78
CA ALA A 30 7.20 -5.53 6.52
C ALA A 30 8.50 -5.79 7.30
N THR A 31 8.46 -6.45 8.46
CA THR A 31 9.69 -6.84 9.19
C THR A 31 10.53 -7.89 8.46
N LYS A 32 9.96 -8.58 7.47
CA LYS A 32 10.66 -9.53 6.60
C LYS A 32 11.39 -8.84 5.44
N LEU A 33 11.20 -7.53 5.25
CA LEU A 33 11.71 -6.75 4.13
C LEU A 33 12.81 -5.78 4.57
N ALA A 34 13.73 -5.47 3.66
CA ALA A 34 14.72 -4.41 3.89
C ALA A 34 14.05 -3.04 3.71
N PRO A 35 14.18 -2.10 4.66
CA PRO A 35 13.58 -0.78 4.51
C PRO A 35 14.13 0.00 3.32
N GLY A 36 13.21 0.64 2.60
CA GLY A 36 13.48 1.56 1.51
C GLY A 36 12.46 2.69 1.50
N THR A 37 11.80 2.89 0.37
CA THR A 37 10.67 3.81 0.21
C THR A 37 9.34 3.09 0.40
N ALA A 38 8.43 3.67 1.18
CA ALA A 38 7.10 3.11 1.40
C ALA A 38 5.99 4.11 1.05
N LEU A 39 4.92 3.60 0.45
CA LEU A 39 3.65 4.30 0.28
C LEU A 39 2.58 3.56 1.09
N ASP A 40 1.96 4.27 2.03
CA ASP A 40 0.73 3.84 2.69
C ASP A 40 -0.47 4.52 2.02
N ALA A 41 -1.18 3.76 1.19
CA ALA A 41 -2.25 4.24 0.33
C ALA A 41 -3.62 4.02 0.99
N GLY A 42 -4.33 5.12 1.26
CA GLY A 42 -5.52 5.12 2.11
C GLY A 42 -5.12 5.12 3.58
N CYS A 43 -4.12 5.93 3.94
CA CYS A 43 -3.43 5.84 5.22
C CYS A 43 -4.31 6.21 6.43
N GLY A 44 -5.46 6.86 6.21
CA GLY A 44 -6.35 7.33 7.27
C GLY A 44 -5.59 8.14 8.31
N GLU A 45 -5.73 7.76 9.58
CA GLU A 45 -5.05 8.45 10.67
C GLU A 45 -3.54 8.14 10.80
N GLY A 46 -2.97 7.38 9.86
CA GLY A 46 -1.52 7.30 9.65
C GLY A 46 -0.74 6.35 10.54
N SER A 47 -1.39 5.46 11.30
CA SER A 47 -0.70 4.54 12.21
C SER A 47 0.33 3.66 11.50
N ASP A 48 0.02 3.19 10.29
CA ASP A 48 0.90 2.35 9.47
C ASP A 48 2.06 3.15 8.88
N ALA A 49 1.78 4.30 8.25
CA ALA A 49 2.80 5.22 7.77
C ALA A 49 3.80 5.66 8.87
N ILE A 50 3.31 5.95 10.08
CA ILE A 50 4.15 6.33 11.24
C ILE A 50 4.99 5.14 11.69
N TRP A 51 4.42 3.94 11.77
CA TRP A 51 5.18 2.75 12.12
C TRP A 51 6.29 2.48 11.11
N LEU A 52 5.99 2.53 9.81
CA LEU A 52 6.98 2.40 8.74
C LEU A 52 8.12 3.43 8.90
N SER A 53 7.78 4.71 9.10
CA SER A 53 8.75 5.78 9.30
C SER A 53 9.67 5.54 10.50
N THR A 54 9.11 5.12 11.63
CA THR A 54 9.89 4.81 12.85
C THR A 54 10.72 3.53 12.74
N HIS A 55 10.49 2.70 11.73
CA HIS A 55 11.21 1.45 11.46
C HIS A 55 12.13 1.52 10.23
N GLY A 56 12.56 2.74 9.88
CA GLY A 56 13.62 2.97 8.89
C GLY A 56 13.13 3.13 7.45
N TRP A 57 11.82 3.11 7.20
CA TRP A 57 11.27 3.39 5.89
C TRP A 57 11.16 4.89 5.64
N ARG A 58 11.42 5.33 4.40
CA ARG A 58 11.00 6.66 3.95
C ARG A 58 9.53 6.61 3.54
N ALA A 59 8.65 6.82 4.51
CA ALA A 59 7.21 6.64 4.36
C ALA A 59 6.52 7.86 3.75
N THR A 60 5.56 7.59 2.85
CA THR A 60 4.57 8.54 2.34
C THR A 60 3.19 8.03 2.71
N GLY A 61 2.39 8.80 3.45
CA GLY A 61 0.98 8.51 3.70
C GLY A 61 0.10 9.29 2.71
N LEU A 62 -0.79 8.59 2.02
CA LEU A 62 -1.71 9.18 1.06
C LEU A 62 -3.15 8.90 1.48
N ASP A 63 -3.98 9.94 1.55
CA ASP A 63 -5.42 9.79 1.78
C ASP A 63 -6.21 10.83 0.96
N LEU A 64 -7.46 10.53 0.66
CA LEU A 64 -8.37 11.42 -0.07
C LEU A 64 -8.88 12.57 0.82
N SER A 65 -8.89 12.37 2.13
CA SER A 65 -9.39 13.33 3.11
C SER A 65 -8.26 14.22 3.65
N ALA A 66 -8.37 15.53 3.40
CA ALA A 66 -7.51 16.52 4.06
C ALA A 66 -7.71 16.51 5.58
N THR A 67 -8.95 16.31 6.04
CA THR A 67 -9.28 16.25 7.47
C THR A 67 -8.48 15.16 8.19
N VAL A 68 -8.42 13.93 7.65
CA VAL A 68 -7.68 12.86 8.32
C VAL A 68 -6.17 13.05 8.26
N LEU A 69 -5.64 13.65 7.20
CA LEU A 69 -4.22 13.96 7.09
C LEU A 69 -3.77 15.01 8.11
N GLU A 70 -4.59 16.05 8.33
CA GLU A 70 -4.33 17.03 9.39
C GLU A 70 -4.31 16.40 10.79
N LEU A 71 -5.11 15.34 10.99
CA LEU A 71 -5.13 14.58 12.24
C LEU A 71 -3.90 13.68 12.36
N ALA A 72 -3.54 12.96 11.30
CA ALA A 72 -2.37 12.09 11.25
C ALA A 72 -1.07 12.87 11.55
N GLN A 73 -0.94 14.08 11.00
CA GLN A 73 0.21 14.96 11.22
C GLN A 73 0.43 15.39 12.67
N LYS A 74 -0.59 15.30 13.52
CA LYS A 74 -0.52 15.69 14.94
C LYS A 74 -0.08 14.53 15.85
N LYS A 75 0.03 13.31 15.34
CA LYS A 75 0.45 12.14 16.13
C LYS A 75 1.96 12.12 16.37
N ASP A 76 2.36 11.54 17.49
CA ASP A 76 3.77 11.30 17.79
C ASP A 76 4.41 10.40 16.71
N GLY A 77 5.58 10.78 16.22
CA GLY A 77 6.29 10.08 15.14
C GLY A 77 5.86 10.46 13.71
N ALA A 78 4.87 11.34 13.53
CA ALA A 78 4.41 11.77 12.21
C ALA A 78 5.32 12.76 11.48
N ALA A 79 6.32 13.32 12.17
CA ALA A 79 7.17 14.41 11.66
C ALA A 79 7.98 14.02 10.42
N ASP A 80 8.40 12.75 10.33
CA ASP A 80 9.24 12.23 9.25
C ASP A 80 8.42 11.54 8.13
N VAL A 81 7.09 11.49 8.27
CA VAL A 81 6.19 10.98 7.24
C VAL A 81 5.85 12.09 6.25
N ARG A 82 5.93 11.79 4.95
CA ARG A 82 5.40 12.68 3.91
C ARG A 82 3.89 12.45 3.76
N TRP A 83 3.08 13.44 4.09
CA TRP A 83 1.62 13.37 3.92
C TRP A 83 1.16 13.96 2.59
N VAL A 84 0.26 13.28 1.91
CA VAL A 84 -0.20 13.68 0.58
C VAL A 84 -1.71 13.49 0.47
N GLU A 85 -2.42 14.58 0.17
CA GLU A 85 -3.82 14.51 -0.21
C GLU A 85 -3.93 14.06 -1.67
N GLY A 86 -4.70 12.99 -1.92
CA GLY A 86 -4.78 12.41 -3.25
C GLY A 86 -5.88 11.38 -3.42
N ASP A 87 -6.45 11.32 -4.63
CA ASP A 87 -7.38 10.27 -5.01
C ASP A 87 -6.63 9.09 -5.64
N LEU A 88 -6.72 7.92 -5.01
CA LEU A 88 -6.10 6.68 -5.47
C LEU A 88 -6.68 6.17 -6.80
N ALA A 89 -7.87 6.60 -7.22
CA ALA A 89 -8.42 6.26 -8.53
C ALA A 89 -7.66 6.95 -9.68
N ASP A 90 -7.10 8.14 -9.42
CA ASP A 90 -6.44 9.00 -10.40
C ASP A 90 -5.00 9.40 -10.00
N TRP A 91 -4.39 8.69 -9.04
CA TRP A 91 -3.06 9.04 -8.52
C TRP A 91 -1.93 8.65 -9.48
N VAL A 92 -1.51 9.58 -10.34
CA VAL A 92 -0.45 9.38 -11.36
C VAL A 92 1.01 9.62 -10.92
N PRO A 93 1.38 10.49 -9.94
CA PRO A 93 2.74 11.05 -9.91
C PRO A 93 3.88 10.09 -9.47
N LEU A 94 3.61 8.83 -9.11
CA LEU A 94 4.60 7.96 -8.44
C LEU A 94 4.74 6.54 -9.00
N ALA A 95 4.40 6.30 -10.27
CA ALA A 95 4.57 4.98 -10.90
C ALA A 95 6.01 4.46 -10.75
N GLY A 96 6.15 3.22 -10.27
CA GLY A 96 7.41 2.50 -10.13
C GLY A 96 8.42 3.10 -9.15
N ARG A 97 7.96 3.80 -8.09
CA ARG A 97 8.86 4.55 -7.19
C ARG A 97 9.07 3.94 -5.81
N PHE A 98 8.19 3.06 -5.38
CA PHE A 98 8.17 2.59 -4.00
C PHE A 98 8.65 1.15 -3.87
N ASP A 99 9.56 0.91 -2.93
CA ASP A 99 10.04 -0.42 -2.58
C ASP A 99 8.95 -1.23 -1.84
N LEU A 100 8.02 -0.53 -1.17
CA LEU A 100 6.83 -1.09 -0.55
C LEU A 100 5.60 -0.20 -0.82
N VAL A 101 4.51 -0.78 -1.31
CA VAL A 101 3.19 -0.13 -1.36
C VAL A 101 2.22 -0.94 -0.49
N THR A 102 1.61 -0.29 0.48
CA THR A 102 0.63 -0.89 1.40
C THR A 102 -0.73 -0.23 1.21
N SER A 103 -1.80 -1.01 1.36
CA SER A 103 -3.15 -0.47 1.53
C SER A 103 -3.99 -1.42 2.37
N HIS A 104 -4.50 -0.92 3.50
CA HIS A 104 -5.24 -1.71 4.47
C HIS A 104 -6.64 -1.12 4.68
N TYR A 105 -7.67 -1.96 4.54
CA TYR A 105 -9.08 -1.60 4.77
C TYR A 105 -9.54 -0.33 4.03
N THR A 106 -8.97 -0.07 2.85
CA THR A 106 -9.30 1.10 2.04
C THR A 106 -10.46 0.77 1.09
N HIS A 107 -11.44 1.67 1.01
CA HIS A 107 -12.59 1.52 0.11
C HIS A 107 -12.57 2.63 -0.95
N PRO A 108 -12.23 2.31 -2.21
CA PRO A 108 -12.15 3.30 -3.27
C PRO A 108 -13.54 3.71 -3.77
N ASP A 109 -13.63 4.90 -4.37
CA ASP A 109 -14.80 5.25 -5.18
C ASP A 109 -14.67 4.62 -6.57
N GLY A 110 -15.34 3.48 -6.76
CA GLY A 110 -15.32 2.73 -8.02
C GLY A 110 -14.89 1.28 -7.84
N PRO A 111 -14.57 0.59 -8.95
CA PRO A 111 -14.27 -0.83 -8.91
C PRO A 111 -12.84 -1.09 -8.39
N TYR A 112 -12.69 -2.16 -7.61
CA TYR A 112 -11.43 -2.56 -7.00
C TYR A 112 -10.33 -2.93 -8.02
N ASP A 113 -10.69 -3.34 -9.24
CA ASP A 113 -9.73 -3.71 -10.29
C ASP A 113 -8.81 -2.54 -10.66
N ARG A 114 -9.39 -1.35 -10.87
CA ARG A 114 -8.66 -0.12 -11.15
C ARG A 114 -7.81 0.28 -9.96
N PHE A 115 -8.36 0.17 -8.76
CA PHE A 115 -7.66 0.46 -7.51
C PHE A 115 -6.39 -0.39 -7.36
N PHE A 116 -6.50 -1.72 -7.47
CA PHE A 116 -5.35 -2.62 -7.37
C PHE A 116 -4.33 -2.40 -8.49
N THR A 117 -4.79 -2.13 -9.71
CA THR A 117 -3.90 -1.79 -10.83
C THR A 117 -3.11 -0.51 -10.53
N THR A 118 -3.75 0.53 -9.99
CA THR A 118 -3.06 1.77 -9.60
C THR A 118 -2.01 1.51 -8.52
N LEU A 119 -2.35 0.76 -7.47
CA LEU A 119 -1.41 0.43 -6.39
C LEU A 119 -0.21 -0.37 -6.91
N ALA A 120 -0.47 -1.41 -7.72
CA ALA A 120 0.58 -2.20 -8.35
C ALA A 120 1.51 -1.34 -9.21
N SER A 121 0.96 -0.36 -9.95
CA SER A 121 1.76 0.53 -10.80
C SER A 121 2.77 1.39 -10.03
N ALA A 122 2.51 1.69 -8.75
CA ALA A 122 3.38 2.49 -7.89
C ALA A 122 4.61 1.71 -7.37
N VAL A 123 4.56 0.38 -7.40
CA VAL A 123 5.63 -0.49 -6.92
C VAL A 123 6.80 -0.49 -7.89
N ALA A 124 7.99 -0.18 -7.38
CA ALA A 124 9.24 -0.23 -8.11
C ALA A 124 9.57 -1.66 -8.56
N PRO A 125 10.33 -1.85 -9.65
CA PRO A 125 10.90 -3.16 -9.97
C PRO A 125 11.70 -3.71 -8.78
N GLY A 126 11.44 -4.94 -8.36
CA GLY A 126 12.01 -5.54 -7.15
C GLY A 126 11.28 -5.17 -5.84
N GLY A 127 10.28 -4.27 -5.91
CA GLY A 127 9.48 -3.84 -4.76
C GLY A 127 8.31 -4.78 -4.45
N THR A 128 7.63 -4.49 -3.34
CA THR A 128 6.55 -5.30 -2.78
C THR A 128 5.22 -4.54 -2.76
N LEU A 129 4.14 -5.22 -3.13
CA LEU A 129 2.75 -4.82 -2.87
C LEU A 129 2.24 -5.62 -1.66
N LEU A 130 1.60 -4.95 -0.69
CA LEU A 130 0.93 -5.57 0.45
C LEU A 130 -0.48 -5.01 0.60
N ILE A 131 -1.49 -5.86 0.48
CA ILE A 131 -2.91 -5.50 0.58
C ILE A 131 -3.55 -6.30 1.72
N VAL A 132 -4.31 -5.60 2.56
CA VAL A 132 -5.13 -6.22 3.61
C VAL A 132 -6.54 -5.67 3.53
N GLY A 133 -7.55 -6.53 3.53
CA GLY A 133 -8.95 -6.13 3.51
C GLY A 133 -9.83 -7.13 4.22
N HIS A 134 -11.12 -6.81 4.37
CA HIS A 134 -12.08 -7.73 4.97
C HIS A 134 -12.43 -8.85 4.00
N ASP A 135 -12.46 -10.09 4.52
CA ASP A 135 -12.97 -11.22 3.76
C ASP A 135 -14.51 -11.15 3.65
N PRO A 136 -15.07 -11.33 2.45
CA PRO A 136 -16.50 -11.25 2.23
C PRO A 136 -17.31 -12.34 2.96
N GLU A 137 -16.70 -13.44 3.42
CA GLU A 137 -17.41 -14.48 4.20
C GLU A 137 -17.83 -14.00 5.60
N ASP A 138 -17.12 -13.03 6.18
CA ASP A 138 -17.29 -12.59 7.58
C ASP A 138 -17.74 -11.12 7.72
N PHE A 139 -18.06 -10.42 6.62
CA PHE A 139 -18.41 -9.00 6.66
C PHE A 139 -19.77 -8.71 6.00
N GLU A 140 -20.65 -7.99 6.72
CA GLU A 140 -22.02 -7.69 6.26
C GLU A 140 -22.09 -6.77 5.02
N HIS A 141 -21.02 -6.02 4.73
CA HIS A 141 -20.98 -5.02 3.66
C HIS A 141 -20.08 -5.50 2.52
N ALA A 142 -20.66 -6.18 1.54
CA ALA A 142 -19.92 -6.76 0.41
C ALA A 142 -19.16 -5.70 -0.41
N GLU A 143 -19.65 -4.46 -0.46
CA GLU A 143 -18.99 -3.32 -1.12
C GLU A 143 -17.66 -2.90 -0.46
N ALA A 144 -17.45 -3.30 0.80
CA ALA A 144 -16.25 -3.03 1.58
C ALA A 144 -15.24 -4.19 1.56
N CYS A 145 -15.53 -5.25 0.80
CA CYS A 145 -14.74 -6.48 0.77
C CYS A 145 -14.19 -6.77 -0.62
N PHE A 146 -13.13 -7.58 -0.66
CA PHE A 146 -12.60 -8.16 -1.88
C PHE A 146 -11.95 -9.50 -1.54
N THR A 147 -11.82 -10.39 -2.52
CA THR A 147 -11.11 -11.67 -2.37
C THR A 147 -9.63 -11.54 -2.76
N ALA A 148 -8.80 -12.47 -2.29
CA ALA A 148 -7.40 -12.54 -2.72
C ALA A 148 -7.29 -12.68 -4.25
N ASP A 149 -8.18 -13.46 -4.87
CA ASP A 149 -8.24 -13.65 -6.32
C ASP A 149 -8.49 -12.34 -7.08
N GLN A 150 -9.30 -11.42 -6.53
CA GLN A 150 -9.51 -10.11 -7.15
C GLN A 150 -8.23 -9.25 -7.17
N VAL A 151 -7.42 -9.32 -6.11
CA VAL A 151 -6.12 -8.64 -6.08
C VAL A 151 -5.15 -9.30 -7.05
N VAL A 152 -5.05 -10.64 -7.01
CA VAL A 152 -4.14 -11.41 -7.88
C VAL A 152 -4.47 -11.22 -9.36
N ALA A 153 -5.76 -11.13 -9.72
CA ALA A 153 -6.20 -10.89 -11.10
C ALA A 153 -5.75 -9.53 -11.66
N ALA A 154 -5.42 -8.55 -10.81
CA ALA A 154 -4.89 -7.26 -11.23
C ALA A 154 -3.37 -7.28 -11.49
N LEU A 155 -2.68 -8.39 -11.21
CA LEU A 155 -1.23 -8.51 -11.32
C LEU A 155 -0.85 -9.37 -12.54
N ASP A 156 -0.10 -8.78 -13.48
CA ASP A 156 0.40 -9.52 -14.64
C ASP A 156 1.40 -10.61 -14.18
N PRO A 157 1.14 -11.91 -14.42
CA PRO A 157 2.04 -12.98 -14.02
C PRO A 157 3.42 -12.93 -14.70
N ALA A 158 3.58 -12.16 -15.77
CA ALA A 158 4.89 -11.89 -16.38
C ALA A 158 5.71 -10.84 -15.61
N GLU A 159 5.07 -9.99 -14.80
CA GLU A 159 5.72 -8.94 -14.02
C GLU A 159 5.75 -9.21 -12.51
N TRP A 160 4.94 -10.15 -12.01
CA TRP A 160 4.71 -10.34 -10.59
C TRP A 160 4.85 -11.79 -10.14
N ARG A 161 5.40 -11.96 -8.93
CA ARG A 161 5.33 -13.19 -8.16
C ARG A 161 4.39 -12.98 -6.97
N ILE A 162 3.43 -13.88 -6.81
CA ILE A 162 2.59 -13.93 -5.61
C ILE A 162 3.35 -14.66 -4.51
N ASP A 163 3.62 -13.97 -3.40
CA ASP A 163 4.32 -14.55 -2.25
C ASP A 163 3.33 -15.03 -1.18
N VAL A 164 2.20 -14.32 -1.02
CA VAL A 164 1.09 -14.64 -0.12
C VAL A 164 -0.22 -14.23 -0.80
N ALA A 165 -1.23 -15.11 -0.77
CA ALA A 165 -2.59 -14.82 -1.16
C ALA A 165 -3.53 -15.77 -0.40
N GLU A 166 -4.00 -15.35 0.76
CA GLU A 166 -4.78 -16.19 1.67
C GLU A 166 -5.79 -15.37 2.48
N SER A 167 -6.78 -16.07 3.04
CA SER A 167 -7.67 -15.54 4.08
C SER A 167 -7.11 -15.93 5.45
N ARG A 168 -6.83 -14.95 6.30
CA ARG A 168 -6.23 -15.15 7.63
C ARG A 168 -7.20 -14.74 8.72
N ALA A 169 -7.59 -15.71 9.54
CA ALA A 169 -8.37 -15.45 10.72
C ALA A 169 -7.50 -14.85 11.84
N HIS A 170 -7.98 -13.80 12.49
CA HIS A 170 -7.37 -13.25 13.69
C HIS A 170 -8.45 -12.78 14.69
N GLU A 171 -8.08 -12.66 15.97
CA GLU A 171 -9.00 -12.20 17.01
C GLU A 171 -8.71 -10.75 17.38
N VAL A 172 -9.74 -9.89 17.31
CA VAL A 172 -9.70 -8.50 17.77
C VAL A 172 -10.77 -8.30 18.82
N ALA A 173 -10.36 -7.93 20.03
CA ALA A 173 -11.28 -7.68 21.15
C ALA A 173 -12.30 -8.81 21.41
N GLY A 174 -11.92 -10.07 21.16
CA GLY A 174 -12.77 -11.25 21.34
C GLY A 174 -13.70 -11.56 20.17
N HIS A 175 -13.60 -10.81 19.07
CA HIS A 175 -14.29 -11.09 17.81
C HIS A 175 -13.31 -11.73 16.83
N ARG A 176 -13.72 -12.84 16.21
CA ARG A 176 -12.99 -13.44 15.10
C ARG A 176 -13.28 -12.61 13.85
N LEU A 177 -12.22 -12.15 13.20
CA LEU A 177 -12.23 -11.47 11.90
C LEU A 177 -11.41 -12.32 10.93
N VAL A 178 -11.79 -12.31 9.67
CA VAL A 178 -11.00 -12.91 8.59
C VAL A 178 -10.58 -11.81 7.64
N ASP A 179 -9.28 -11.67 7.46
CA ASP A 179 -8.71 -10.71 6.52
C ASP A 179 -8.22 -11.42 5.28
N VAL A 180 -8.43 -10.81 4.13
CA VAL A 180 -7.70 -11.14 2.92
C VAL A 180 -6.33 -10.49 3.00
N VAL A 181 -5.28 -11.30 2.87
CA VAL A 181 -3.89 -10.86 2.86
C VAL A 181 -3.27 -11.24 1.53
N VAL A 182 -2.80 -10.24 0.79
CA VAL A 182 -2.06 -10.44 -0.46
C VAL A 182 -0.74 -9.71 -0.39
N ARG A 183 0.35 -10.46 -0.57
CA ARG A 183 1.70 -9.93 -0.73
C ARG A 183 2.28 -10.43 -2.04
N ALA A 184 2.75 -9.51 -2.87
CA ALA A 184 3.36 -9.84 -4.15
C ALA A 184 4.62 -9.02 -4.39
N THR A 185 5.63 -9.64 -4.99
CA THR A 185 6.88 -9.00 -5.38
C THR A 185 6.88 -8.73 -6.89
N ARG A 186 7.18 -7.50 -7.29
CA ARG A 186 7.38 -7.15 -8.69
C ARG A 186 8.75 -7.61 -9.14
N PHE A 187 8.87 -8.28 -10.28
CA PHE A 187 10.17 -8.70 -10.80
C PHE A 187 11.06 -7.48 -11.08
N SER A 188 12.33 -7.59 -10.70
CA SER A 188 13.34 -6.64 -11.15
C SER A 188 13.53 -6.79 -12.64
N LYS A 189 13.55 -5.69 -13.40
CA LYS A 189 14.11 -5.74 -14.75
C LYS A 189 15.62 -5.94 -14.57
N GLU A 190 16.17 -6.99 -15.18
CA GLU A 190 17.62 -7.03 -15.40
C GLU A 190 17.99 -5.72 -16.12
N ILE A 191 18.90 -4.95 -15.53
CA ILE A 191 19.52 -3.85 -16.24
C ILE A 191 20.30 -4.54 -17.35
N GLU A 192 19.83 -4.49 -18.60
CA GLU A 192 20.70 -4.70 -19.75
C GLU A 192 21.80 -3.65 -19.65
N ALA A 193 22.91 -4.03 -19.02
CA ALA A 193 24.14 -3.27 -19.09
C ALA A 193 24.48 -3.22 -20.57
N ALA A 194 24.34 -2.04 -21.17
CA ALA A 194 24.85 -1.78 -22.50
C ALA A 194 26.37 -1.99 -22.47
N GLU A 195 26.82 -3.21 -22.76
CA GLU A 195 28.16 -3.45 -23.27
C GLU A 195 28.22 -2.76 -24.63
N GLY A 196 28.56 -1.46 -24.60
CA GLY A 196 28.97 -0.76 -25.80
C GLY A 196 30.17 -1.48 -26.42
N PRO A 197 30.26 -1.57 -27.75
CA PRO A 197 31.34 -2.31 -28.39
C PRO A 197 32.70 -1.75 -27.96
N ALA A 198 33.54 -2.61 -27.41
CA ALA A 198 34.92 -2.31 -27.12
C ALA A 198 35.63 -1.94 -28.43
N TRP A 199 35.92 -0.66 -28.61
CA TRP A 199 36.79 -0.21 -29.70
C TRP A 199 38.21 -0.71 -29.42
N HIS A 200 38.63 -1.75 -30.15
CA HIS A 200 40.04 -2.13 -30.22
C HIS A 200 40.81 -1.03 -30.98
N ALA A 201 41.55 -0.20 -30.26
CA ALA A 201 42.64 0.56 -30.86
C ALA A 201 43.77 -0.42 -31.18
N GLY A 202 43.93 -0.73 -32.47
CA GLY A 202 45.15 -1.40 -32.96
C GLY A 202 46.37 -0.51 -32.75
N PRO A 203 47.58 -1.09 -32.60
CA PRO A 203 48.79 -0.31 -32.39
C PRO A 203 49.15 0.47 -33.67
N SER A 204 49.48 1.74 -33.50
CA SER A 204 50.10 2.55 -34.55
C SER A 204 51.57 2.15 -34.70
N ASP A 205 51.97 1.81 -35.93
CA ASP A 205 53.37 1.74 -36.38
C ASP A 205 54.03 3.13 -36.42
#